data_AF-A2BQ08-F1
#
_entry.id   AF-A2BQ08-F1
#
_cell.length_a   1.000
_cell.length_b   1.000
_cell.length_c   1.000
_cell.angle_alpha   90.00
_cell.angle_beta   90.00
_cell.angle_gamma   90.00
#
_symmetry.space_group_name_H-M   'P 1'
#
loop_
_entity.id
_entity.type
_entity.pdbx_description
1 polymer ?
#
loop_
_entity_poly.entity_id
_entity_poly.type
_entity_poly.pdbx_seq_one_letter_code
_entity_poly.pdbx_strand_id
1 'polypeptide(L)' 'MGDQNRNLTIGLFCVDVNENDELEATNLLKKEFPRGSKVKIKPFGFKENILLAKVFNIKGTKEMTELLVAKDLTGEICSS' A
#
# COMPACT_ATOMS: atom_id res chain seq x y z
N MET A 1 -17.58 5.67 23.94
CA MET A 1 -16.97 6.28 22.73
C MET A 1 -16.44 5.12 21.91
N GLY A 2 -17.14 4.78 20.82
CA GLY A 2 -16.99 3.50 20.13
C GLY A 2 -15.79 3.48 19.18
N ASP A 3 -15.14 2.32 19.13
CA ASP A 3 -14.11 1.95 18.16
C ASP A 3 -14.64 2.21 16.74
N GLN A 4 -14.25 3.35 16.15
CA GLN A 4 -14.56 3.66 14.76
C GLN A 4 -13.60 2.85 13.89
N ASN A 5 -13.79 1.53 13.86
CA ASN A 5 -13.17 0.66 12.88
C ASN A 5 -13.81 0.95 11.51
N ARG A 6 -13.49 2.11 10.96
CA ARG A 6 -13.91 2.51 9.62
C ARG A 6 -13.08 1.69 8.65
N ASN A 7 -13.75 0.85 7.88
CA ASN A 7 -13.14 0.26 6.70
C ASN A 7 -12.82 1.42 5.74
N LEU A 8 -11.55 1.78 5.66
CA LEU A 8 -11.06 2.83 4.77
C LEU A 8 -10.35 2.17 3.59
N THR A 9 -10.89 2.38 2.39
CA THR A 9 -10.17 2.05 1.17
C THR A 9 -9.05 3.06 0.99
N ILE A 10 -7.82 2.55 0.94
CA ILE A 10 -6.62 3.34 0.68
C ILE A 10 -6.01 2.90 -0.64
N GLY A 11 -5.55 3.87 -1.42
CA GLY A 11 -4.68 3.63 -2.57
C GLY A 11 -3.23 3.76 -2.14
N LEU A 12 -2.37 2.87 -2.63
CA LEU A 12 -0.93 3.05 -2.46
C LEU A 12 -0.50 4.27 -3.28
N PHE A 13 0.19 5.20 -2.62
CA PHE A 13 0.69 6.37 -3.32
C PHE A 13 1.74 5.92 -4.33
N CYS A 14 1.53 6.32 -5.58
CA CYS A 14 2.54 6.22 -6.61
C CYS A 14 2.95 4.79 -6.98
N VAL A 15 1.93 3.93 -7.05
CA VAL A 15 2.03 2.56 -7.55
C VAL A 15 0.92 2.36 -8.55
N ASP A 16 1.30 1.91 -9.74
CA ASP A 16 0.39 1.22 -10.65
C ASP A 16 0.91 -0.20 -10.84
N VAL A 17 0.06 -1.21 -10.64
CA VAL A 17 0.42 -2.62 -10.78
C VAL A 17 -0.22 -3.13 -12.05
N ASN A 18 0.57 -3.69 -12.96
CA ASN A 18 0.02 -4.26 -14.18
C ASN A 18 -0.95 -5.41 -13.84
N GLU A 19 -2.00 -5.58 -14.65
CA GLU A 19 -2.98 -6.66 -14.49
C GLU A 19 -2.34 -8.06 -14.44
N ASN A 20 -1.25 -8.28 -15.19
CA ASN A 20 -0.53 -9.55 -15.21
C ASN A 20 0.22 -9.83 -13.90
N ASP A 21 0.59 -8.78 -13.16
CA ASP A 21 1.40 -8.83 -11.94
C ASP A 21 0.55 -8.69 -10.66
N GLU A 22 -0.77 -8.45 -10.79
CA GLU A 22 -1.69 -8.21 -9.67
C GLU A 22 -1.65 -9.35 -8.65
N LEU A 23 -1.63 -10.60 -9.12
CA LEU A 23 -1.61 -11.78 -8.26
C LEU A 23 -0.29 -11.87 -7.47
N GLU A 24 0.83 -11.60 -8.12
CA GLU A 24 2.15 -11.66 -7.50
C GLU A 24 2.33 -10.52 -6.48
N ALA A 25 1.97 -9.29 -6.87
CA ALA A 25 1.95 -8.12 -6.00
C ALA A 25 1.09 -8.36 -4.75
N THR A 26 -0.12 -8.89 -4.95
CA THR A 26 -1.04 -9.20 -3.84
C THR A 26 -0.46 -10.27 -2.91
N ASN A 27 0.15 -11.33 -3.46
CA ASN A 27 0.76 -12.39 -2.65
C ASN A 27 1.98 -11.90 -1.88
N LEU A 28 2.80 -11.04 -2.48
CA LEU A 28 3.93 -10.39 -1.80
C LEU A 28 3.45 -9.54 -0.62
N LEU A 29 2.45 -8.67 -0.85
CA LEU A 29 1.91 -7.83 0.21
C LEU A 29 1.25 -8.65 1.32
N LYS A 30 0.53 -9.72 0.99
CA LYS A 30 -0.04 -10.65 2.00
C LYS A 30 1.03 -11.35 2.82
N LYS A 31 2.18 -11.68 2.21
CA LYS A 31 3.31 -12.31 2.89
C LYS A 31 4.02 -11.35 3.84
N GLU A 32 4.26 -10.12 3.40
CA GLU A 32 4.98 -9.10 4.18
C GLU A 32 4.08 -8.38 5.21
N PHE A 33 2.79 -8.25 4.90
CA PHE A 33 1.74 -7.63 5.71
C PHE A 33 0.54 -8.57 5.85
N PRO A 34 0.67 -9.65 6.62
CA PRO A 34 -0.44 -10.57 6.84
C PRO A 34 -1.63 -9.85 7.48
N ARG A 35 -2.83 -10.39 7.27
CA ARG A 35 -4.07 -9.81 7.81
C ARG A 35 -3.97 -9.60 9.32
N GLY A 36 -4.40 -8.44 9.80
CA GLY A 36 -4.27 -8.03 11.21
C GLY A 36 -2.92 -7.42 11.57
N SER A 37 -2.00 -7.28 10.61
CA SER A 37 -0.75 -6.53 10.80
C SER A 37 -1.02 -5.08 11.19
N LYS A 38 -0.33 -4.63 12.23
CA LYS A 38 -0.29 -3.21 12.58
C LYS A 38 0.56 -2.48 11.54
N VAL A 39 0.00 -1.42 10.97
CA VAL A 39 0.64 -0.59 9.95
C VAL A 39 0.63 0.88 10.38
N LYS A 40 1.57 1.65 9.84
CA LYS A 40 1.57 3.11 9.91
C LYS A 40 1.18 3.62 8.52
N ILE A 41 0.07 4.36 8.46
CA ILE A 41 -0.42 4.97 7.23
C ILE A 41 0.06 6.42 7.22
N LYS A 42 0.80 6.81 6.18
CA LYS A 42 1.22 8.19 5.94
C LYS A 42 0.41 8.74 4.77
N PRO A 43 -0.64 9.53 5.03
CA PRO A 43 -1.49 10.07 3.98
C PRO A 43 -0.68 11.04 3.10
N PHE A 44 -0.91 10.96 1.80
CA PHE A 44 -0.29 11.84 0.80
C PHE A 44 -1.32 12.80 0.19
N GLY A 45 -2.53 12.32 -0.07
CA GLY A 45 -3.62 13.12 -0.62
C GLY A 45 -4.84 12.27 -0.93
N PHE A 46 -5.79 12.83 -1.66
CA PHE A 46 -6.97 12.10 -2.14
C PHE A 46 -7.02 12.16 -3.66
N LYS A 47 -7.38 11.04 -4.29
CA LYS A 47 -7.72 10.96 -5.71
C LYS A 47 -9.09 10.30 -5.83
N GLU A 48 -10.06 11.01 -6.38
CA GLU A 48 -11.41 10.49 -6.65
C GLU A 48 -12.04 9.80 -5.41
N ASN A 49 -11.93 10.45 -4.24
CA ASN A 49 -12.38 9.95 -2.93
C ASN A 49 -11.60 8.78 -2.31
N ILE A 50 -10.53 8.31 -2.97
CA ILE A 50 -9.61 7.31 -2.41
C ILE A 50 -8.45 8.03 -1.71
N LEU A 51 -8.18 7.69 -0.45
CA LEU A 51 -7.01 8.22 0.26
C LEU A 51 -5.76 7.57 -0.32
N LEU A 52 -4.91 8.37 -0.96
CA LEU A 52 -3.57 7.95 -1.36
C LEU A 52 -2.63 8.07 -0.16
N ALA A 53 -1.94 6.98 0.17
CA ALA A 53 -1.04 6.93 1.30
C ALA A 53 0.16 6.01 1.05
N LYS A 54 1.27 6.32 1.72
CA LYS A 54 2.36 5.36 1.90
C LYS A 54 2.05 4.51 3.12
N VAL A 55 2.25 3.19 3.00
CA VAL A 55 1.89 2.25 4.07
C VAL A 55 3.14 1.54 4.53
N PHE A 56 3.46 1.76 5.81
CA PHE A 56 4.62 1.18 6.45
C PHE A 56 4.19 0.11 7.44
N ASN A 57 5.07 -0.85 7.72
CA ASN A 57 4.88 -1.70 8.89
C ASN A 57 4.92 -0.85 10.17
N ILE A 58 4.41 -1.38 11.29
CA ILE A 58 4.39 -0.62 12.55
C ILE A 58 5.78 -0.11 12.98
N LYS A 59 6.85 -0.82 12.60
CA LYS A 59 8.23 -0.42 12.89
C LYS A 59 8.75 0.71 11.99
N GLY A 60 8.11 0.97 10.84
CA GLY A 60 8.56 1.96 9.86
C GLY A 60 9.75 1.52 9.00
N THR A 61 10.06 0.21 8.97
CA THR A 61 11.24 -0.35 8.29
C THR A 61 10.93 -0.96 6.93
N LYS A 62 9.65 -1.20 6.62
CA LYS A 62 9.19 -1.75 5.35
C LYS A 62 8.01 -0.94 4.88
N GLU A 63 8.02 -0.55 3.62
CA GLU A 63 6.95 0.22 2.98
C GLU A 63 6.40 -0.57 1.78
N MET A 64 5.08 -0.55 1.61
CA MET A 64 4.37 -1.38 0.62
C MET A 64 4.76 -1.04 -0.82
N THR A 65 4.88 0.24 -1.16
CA THR A 65 5.30 0.71 -2.48
C THR A 65 6.73 0.27 -2.79
N GLU A 66 7.67 0.50 -1.87
CA GLU A 66 9.06 0.10 -1.99
C GLU A 66 9.22 -1.41 -2.20
N LEU A 67 8.38 -2.22 -1.54
CA LEU A 67 8.40 -3.68 -1.71
C LEU A 67 7.94 -4.12 -3.10
N LEU A 68 6.93 -3.45 -3.67
CA LEU A 68 6.46 -3.71 -5.02
C LEU A 68 7.48 -3.27 -6.07
N VAL A 69 8.05 -2.07 -5.89
CA VAL A 69 9.10 -1.52 -6.76
C VAL A 69 10.35 -2.39 -6.74
N ALA A 70 10.77 -2.88 -5.57
CA ALA A 70 11.93 -3.76 -5.43
C ALA A 70 11.75 -5.15 -6.09
N LYS A 71 10.53 -5.47 -6.53
CA LYS A 71 10.19 -6.70 -7.25
C LYS A 71 9.82 -6.45 -8.71
N ASP A 72 9.97 -5.22 -9.20
CA ASP A 72 9.57 -4.81 -10.54
C ASP A 72 8.09 -5.09 -10.84
N LEU A 73 7.24 -5.10 -9.79
CA LEU A 73 5.79 -5.36 -9.90
C LEU A 73 4.99 -4.05 -10.09
N THR A 74 5.64 -2.99 -10.58
CA THR A 74 5.02 -1.67 -10.75
C THR A 74 5.25 -1.16 -12.16
N GLY A 75 4.17 -0.78 -12.86
CA GLY A 75 4.19 -0.26 -14.23
C GLY A 75 4.66 1.20 -14.32
N GLU A 76 4.35 2.02 -13.32
CA GLU A 76 4.85 3.40 -13.23
C GLU A 76 5.29 3.72 -11.80
N ILE A 77 6.52 4.23 -11.67
CA ILE A 77 7.05 4.85 -10.46
C ILE A 77 7.00 6.34 -10.74
N CYS A 78 6.03 7.06 -10.18
CA CYS A 78 6.01 8.52 -10.31
C CYS A 78 7.28 9.11 -9.67
N SER A 79 8.03 9.77 -10.54
CA SER A 79 9.21 10.53 -10.17
C SER A 79 8.75 11.87 -9.62
N SER A 80 8.92 12.02 -8.30
CA SER A 80 9.02 13.26 -7.50
C SER A 80 8.02 14.39 -7.77
#